data_AF-A0A7C1FDB9-F1
#
_entry.id   AF-A0A7C1FDB9-F1
#
_cell.length_a   1.000
_cell.length_b   1.000
_cell.length_c   1.000
_cell.angle_alpha   90.00
_cell.angle_beta   90.00
_cell.angle_gamma   90.00
#
_symmetry.space_group_name_H-M   'P 1'
#
loop_
_entity.id
_entity.type
_entity.pdbx_description
1 polymer ?
#
loop_
_entity_poly.entity_id
_entity_poly.type
_entity_poly.pdbx_seq_one_letter_code
_entity_poly.pdbx_strand_id
1 'polypeptide(L)'
;MSPRRLNRIILSIVLALLVTASVHAQGPGPKVEPFVPAAPASPTPSRSPAFRQAAEAALQAYLEAHGPAAPLARLALDEQGRAVHVEEPASLSPMDADAARQAALRKIRNVSDRGIAKNWQDAVLDNAIPLYDLSGEVVAYLFPVRRDGEPASSLTVVALNLPNPVLEFATEGPAPLDGMPETLRRQGMALRAPERPLYLGLLGYAYEVIADKARTRRVLRLLDGQMLDVPETEARIPLRQHIRLSDVQSQSAAPQAYRFIPGVPDWNQFWGSYGCWSGCSPTAVINAMGYWDSQGGVREVHALRNCHSDFIPWQA
;
A
#
# COMPACT_ATOMS: atom_id res chain seq x y z
N MET A 1 -55.08 -16.80 27.51
CA MET A 1 -53.82 -16.43 26.84
C MET A 1 -53.71 -17.26 25.55
N SER A 2 -53.63 -16.65 24.36
CA SER A 2 -53.75 -17.43 23.12
C SER A 2 -52.46 -18.23 22.82
N PRO A 3 -52.56 -19.44 22.24
CA PRO A 3 -51.40 -20.29 21.96
C PRO A 3 -50.34 -19.61 21.08
N ARG A 4 -50.74 -18.59 20.30
CA ARG A 4 -49.83 -17.77 19.49
C ARG A 4 -48.95 -16.82 20.32
N ARG A 5 -49.39 -16.39 21.51
CA ARG A 5 -48.56 -15.55 22.40
C ARG A 5 -47.51 -16.37 23.15
N LEU A 6 -47.80 -17.63 23.47
CA LEU A 6 -46.85 -18.49 24.18
C LEU A 6 -45.66 -18.88 23.30
N ASN A 7 -45.91 -19.24 22.03
CA ASN A 7 -44.83 -19.60 21.09
C ASN A 7 -43.87 -18.43 20.81
N ARG A 8 -44.36 -17.18 20.79
CA ARG A 8 -43.50 -16.01 20.60
C ARG A 8 -42.56 -15.78 21.78
N ILE A 9 -43.04 -16.01 23.01
CA ILE A 9 -42.23 -15.85 24.22
C ILE A 9 -41.14 -16.93 24.29
N ILE A 10 -41.47 -18.18 23.98
CA ILE A 10 -40.51 -19.29 23.97
C ILE A 10 -39.41 -19.03 22.94
N LEU A 11 -39.77 -18.59 21.73
CA LEU A 11 -38.80 -18.32 20.68
C LEU A 11 -37.84 -17.17 21.06
N SER A 12 -38.34 -16.10 21.70
CA SER A 12 -37.50 -15.00 22.17
C SER A 12 -36.54 -15.40 23.30
N ILE A 13 -36.94 -16.31 24.19
CA ILE A 13 -36.07 -16.81 25.27
C ILE A 13 -34.96 -17.70 24.70
N VAL A 14 -35.27 -18.58 23.75
CA VAL A 14 -34.28 -19.44 23.10
C VAL A 14 -33.26 -18.60 22.32
N LEU A 15 -33.71 -17.56 21.61
CA LEU A 15 -32.81 -16.67 20.88
C LEU A 15 -31.90 -15.87 21.82
N ALA A 16 -32.40 -15.42 22.97
CA ALA A 16 -31.61 -14.70 23.97
C ALA A 16 -30.54 -15.60 24.62
N LEU A 17 -30.87 -16.87 24.90
CA LEU A 17 -29.93 -17.84 25.49
C LEU A 17 -28.80 -18.23 24.53
N LEU A 18 -29.07 -18.29 23.23
CA LEU A 18 -28.05 -18.60 22.21
C LEU A 18 -27.01 -17.47 22.05
N VAL A 19 -27.38 -16.21 22.30
CA VAL A 19 -26.45 -15.08 22.21
C VAL A 19 -25.50 -15.01 23.41
N THR A 20 -25.90 -15.52 24.58
CA THR A 20 -25.06 -15.48 25.79
C THR A 20 -24.03 -16.61 25.90
N ALA A 21 -24.15 -17.68 25.10
CA ALA A 21 -23.27 -18.85 25.22
C ALA A 21 -21.94 -18.76 24.44
N SER A 22 -21.73 -17.72 23.62
CA SER A 22 -20.55 -17.62 22.74
C SER A 22 -19.38 -16.81 23.32
N VAL A 23 -19.47 -16.34 24.56
CA VAL A 23 -18.40 -15.58 25.21
C VAL A 23 -18.04 -16.28 26.50
N HIS A 24 -17.18 -17.31 26.46
CA HIS A 24 -16.34 -17.78 27.59
C HIS A 24 -15.50 -18.99 27.15
N ALA A 25 -14.30 -18.75 26.59
CA ALA A 25 -13.16 -19.68 26.71
C ALA A 25 -11.89 -19.04 26.14
N GLN A 26 -10.95 -18.70 27.03
CA GLN A 26 -9.50 -18.99 26.97
C GLN A 26 -8.73 -17.96 27.81
N GLY A 27 -8.28 -18.38 29.00
CA GLY A 27 -7.38 -17.61 29.85
C GLY A 27 -5.91 -17.73 29.40
N PRO A 28 -5.04 -16.79 29.81
CA PRO A 28 -3.64 -16.78 29.38
C PRO A 28 -2.81 -17.81 30.17
N GLY A 29 -2.16 -18.72 29.45
CA GLY A 29 -1.13 -19.61 29.99
C GLY A 29 0.20 -18.89 30.27
N PRO A 30 1.13 -19.55 30.99
CA PRO A 30 2.36 -18.92 31.47
C PRO A 30 3.36 -18.60 30.34
N LYS A 31 3.98 -17.42 30.43
CA LYS A 31 5.00 -16.94 29.50
C LYS A 31 6.31 -17.71 29.70
N VAL A 32 6.68 -18.50 28.72
CA VAL A 32 8.04 -19.03 28.55
C VAL A 32 8.79 -18.04 27.64
N GLU A 33 9.87 -17.44 28.14
CA GLU A 33 10.74 -16.60 27.32
C GLU A 33 11.49 -17.47 26.29
N PRO A 34 11.50 -17.10 25.00
CA PRO A 34 12.29 -17.81 24.01
C PRO A 34 13.77 -17.49 24.19
N PHE A 35 14.55 -18.54 24.47
CA PHE A 35 16.00 -18.51 24.34
C PHE A 35 16.37 -18.41 22.86
N VAL A 36 16.99 -17.28 22.46
CA VAL A 36 17.48 -17.04 21.09
C VAL A 36 18.98 -17.35 21.07
N PRO A 37 19.45 -18.44 20.43
CA PRO A 37 20.86 -18.60 20.15
C PRO A 37 21.29 -17.60 19.06
N ALA A 38 22.38 -16.88 19.31
CA ALA A 38 22.96 -15.95 18.35
C ALA A 38 23.40 -16.70 17.07
N ALA A 39 22.87 -16.30 15.92
CA ALA A 39 23.28 -16.81 14.62
C ALA A 39 24.70 -16.30 14.27
N PRO A 40 25.54 -17.12 13.62
CA PRO A 40 26.84 -16.67 13.12
C PRO A 40 26.65 -15.59 12.05
N ALA A 41 27.38 -14.48 12.21
CA ALA A 41 27.37 -13.37 11.26
C ALA A 41 27.78 -13.86 9.86
N SER A 42 26.88 -13.71 8.89
CA SER A 42 27.18 -13.97 7.48
C SER A 42 27.97 -12.78 6.88
N PRO A 43 28.90 -13.03 5.93
CA PRO A 43 29.77 -12.00 5.38
C PRO A 43 28.98 -10.99 4.54
N THR A 44 28.95 -9.75 5.03
CA THR A 44 28.48 -8.57 4.30
C THR A 44 29.28 -8.41 3.00
N PRO A 45 28.67 -8.10 1.84
CA PRO A 45 29.42 -7.68 0.65
C PRO A 45 30.34 -6.51 1.03
N SER A 46 31.59 -6.56 0.57
CA SER A 46 32.65 -5.66 1.00
C SER A 46 32.26 -4.20 0.75
N ARG A 47 32.08 -3.47 1.86
CA ARG A 47 32.03 -2.00 1.90
C ARG A 47 33.44 -1.49 1.56
N SER A 48 33.80 -1.44 0.28
CA SER A 48 35.09 -0.85 -0.11
C SER A 48 35.13 0.61 0.36
N PRO A 49 36.09 1.01 1.22
CA PRO A 49 36.24 2.39 1.67
C PRO A 49 36.39 3.37 0.50
N ALA A 50 36.98 2.92 -0.62
CA ALA A 50 37.18 3.72 -1.82
C ALA A 50 35.85 4.13 -2.48
N PHE A 51 34.87 3.21 -2.55
CA PHE A 51 33.56 3.52 -3.12
C PHE A 51 32.83 4.58 -2.29
N ARG A 52 32.87 4.43 -0.95
CA ARG A 52 32.26 5.38 -0.03
C ARG A 52 32.90 6.77 -0.16
N GLN A 53 34.23 6.83 -0.19
CA GLN A 53 34.97 8.09 -0.35
C GLN A 53 34.66 8.78 -1.69
N ALA A 54 34.56 8.02 -2.79
CA ALA A 54 34.21 8.58 -4.09
C ALA A 54 32.79 9.15 -4.12
N ALA A 55 31.82 8.44 -3.52
CA ALA A 55 30.44 8.92 -3.43
C ALA A 55 30.31 10.18 -2.54
N GLU A 56 31.01 10.22 -1.41
CA GLU A 56 31.05 11.38 -0.52
C GLU A 56 31.69 12.60 -1.22
N ALA A 57 32.80 12.42 -1.93
CA ALA A 57 33.46 13.49 -2.69
C ALA A 57 32.60 14.03 -3.84
N ALA A 58 31.90 13.15 -4.58
CA ALA A 58 31.00 13.55 -5.66
C ALA A 58 29.80 14.36 -5.13
N LEU A 59 29.22 13.94 -4.00
CA LEU A 59 28.12 14.67 -3.35
C LEU A 59 28.59 16.05 -2.86
N GLN A 60 29.77 16.13 -2.24
CA GLN A 60 30.32 17.38 -1.76
C GLN A 60 30.57 18.37 -2.90
N ALA A 61 31.22 17.95 -3.98
CA ALA A 61 31.46 18.80 -5.15
C ALA A 61 30.16 19.32 -5.78
N TYR A 62 29.10 18.50 -5.80
CA TYR A 62 27.79 18.91 -6.31
C TYR A 62 27.16 20.00 -5.45
N LEU A 63 27.17 19.83 -4.12
CA LEU A 63 26.61 20.79 -3.17
C LEU A 63 27.39 22.12 -3.15
N GLU A 64 28.72 22.08 -3.32
CA GLU A 64 29.54 23.29 -3.44
C GLU A 64 29.21 24.10 -4.70
N ALA A 65 28.92 23.42 -5.81
CA ALA A 65 28.60 24.07 -7.08
C ALA A 65 27.16 24.62 -7.17
N HIS A 66 26.20 24.01 -6.49
CA HIS A 66 24.76 24.30 -6.67
C HIS A 66 24.06 24.79 -5.39
N GLY A 67 24.77 24.80 -4.26
CA GLY A 67 24.25 25.19 -2.95
C GLY A 67 23.45 24.08 -2.26
N PRO A 68 23.19 24.24 -0.94
CA PRO A 68 22.51 23.22 -0.13
C PRO A 68 21.02 23.03 -0.48
N ALA A 69 20.45 23.91 -1.32
CA ALA A 69 19.07 23.82 -1.82
C ALA A 69 18.98 23.19 -3.22
N ALA A 70 20.10 22.72 -3.79
CA ALA A 70 20.12 22.09 -5.10
C ALA A 70 19.24 20.83 -5.11
N PRO A 71 18.35 20.65 -6.12
CA PRO A 71 17.60 19.41 -6.25
C PRO A 71 18.60 18.27 -6.39
N LEU A 72 18.48 17.24 -5.56
CA LEU A 72 19.37 16.07 -5.64
C LEU A 72 19.23 15.47 -7.04
N ALA A 73 20.24 15.62 -7.90
CA ALA A 73 20.25 14.93 -9.17
C ALA A 73 20.54 13.45 -8.96
N ARG A 74 20.07 12.60 -9.87
CA ARG A 74 20.62 11.23 -9.96
C ARG A 74 22.05 11.35 -10.49
N LEU A 75 23.02 11.07 -9.62
CA LEU A 75 24.43 10.95 -9.99
C LEU A 75 24.67 9.54 -10.54
N ALA A 76 24.85 9.43 -11.85
CA ALA A 76 25.40 8.21 -12.46
C ALA A 76 26.93 8.23 -12.28
N LEU A 77 27.50 7.19 -11.67
CA LEU A 77 28.95 7.02 -11.54
C LEU A 77 29.47 6.11 -12.67
N ASP A 78 30.65 6.40 -13.23
CA ASP A 78 31.35 5.46 -14.12
C ASP A 78 31.94 4.28 -13.33
N GLU A 79 32.54 3.33 -14.04
CA GLU A 79 33.26 2.18 -13.46
C GLU A 79 34.39 2.59 -12.51
N GLN A 80 34.86 3.84 -12.57
CA GLN A 80 35.89 4.40 -11.70
C GLN A 80 35.32 5.24 -10.55
N GLY A 81 33.98 5.32 -10.41
CA GLY A 81 33.31 6.06 -9.34
C GLY A 81 33.24 7.57 -9.56
N ARG A 82 33.49 8.07 -10.77
CA ARG A 82 33.38 9.50 -11.11
C ARG A 82 31.96 9.82 -11.58
N ALA A 83 31.43 10.98 -11.18
CA ALA A 83 30.12 11.44 -11.65
C ALA A 83 30.15 11.72 -13.16
N VAL A 84 29.36 10.98 -13.94
CA VAL A 84 29.29 11.09 -15.40
C VAL A 84 28.10 11.92 -15.85
N HIS A 85 26.99 11.83 -15.12
CA HIS A 85 25.75 12.47 -15.52
C HIS A 85 24.91 12.87 -14.31
N VAL A 86 24.41 14.11 -14.35
CA VAL A 86 23.51 14.73 -13.39
C VAL A 86 22.16 14.79 -14.12
N GLU A 87 21.29 13.79 -13.91
CA GLU A 87 19.92 13.92 -14.40
C GLU A 87 19.15 14.86 -13.47
N GLU A 88 18.85 16.06 -13.98
CA GLU A 88 17.89 16.95 -13.36
C GLU A 88 16.54 16.21 -13.30
N PRO A 89 15.85 16.18 -12.14
CA PRO A 89 14.59 15.47 -12.03
C PRO A 89 13.62 16.03 -13.08
N ALA A 90 13.26 15.18 -14.05
CA ALA A 90 12.34 15.55 -15.10
C ALA A 90 11.12 16.24 -14.47
N SER A 91 10.79 17.43 -14.96
CA SER A 91 9.63 18.19 -14.49
C SER A 91 8.42 17.26 -14.46
N LEU A 92 7.72 17.19 -13.33
CA LEU A 92 6.54 16.34 -13.13
C LEU A 92 5.44 16.74 -14.10
N SER A 93 5.54 16.21 -15.31
CA SER A 93 4.64 16.53 -16.40
C SER A 93 3.33 15.78 -16.18
N PRO A 94 2.18 16.42 -16.38
CA PRO A 94 0.90 15.74 -16.31
C PRO A 94 0.87 14.49 -17.22
N MET A 95 0.28 13.42 -16.72
CA MET A 95 -0.01 12.19 -17.47
C MET A 95 -1.50 12.16 -17.80
N ASP A 96 -1.84 11.90 -19.06
CA ASP A 96 -3.23 11.71 -19.48
C ASP A 96 -3.75 10.29 -19.17
N ALA A 97 -5.05 10.08 -19.37
CA ALA A 97 -5.71 8.81 -19.08
C ALA A 97 -5.19 7.65 -19.94
N ASP A 98 -4.76 7.90 -21.19
CA ASP A 98 -4.26 6.87 -22.09
C ASP A 98 -2.87 6.40 -21.69
N ALA A 99 -1.96 7.33 -21.36
CA ALA A 99 -0.65 7.01 -20.81
C ALA A 99 -0.78 6.28 -19.47
N ALA A 100 -1.71 6.70 -18.61
CA ALA A 100 -2.02 6.01 -17.36
C ALA A 100 -2.56 4.58 -17.60
N ARG A 101 -3.43 4.41 -18.60
CA ARG A 101 -3.93 3.09 -19.03
C ARG A 101 -2.79 2.18 -19.50
N GLN A 102 -1.85 2.70 -20.27
CA GLN A 102 -0.68 1.91 -20.70
C GLN A 102 0.16 1.46 -19.51
N ALA A 103 0.34 2.32 -18.49
CA ALA A 103 1.03 1.93 -17.27
C ALA A 103 0.27 0.85 -16.48
N ALA A 104 -1.04 0.98 -16.37
CA ALA A 104 -1.93 -0.02 -15.78
C ALA A 104 -1.81 -1.38 -16.47
N LEU A 105 -1.88 -1.42 -17.80
CA LEU A 105 -1.75 -2.65 -18.59
C LEU A 105 -0.38 -3.30 -18.40
N ARG A 106 0.70 -2.51 -18.35
CA ARG A 106 2.04 -3.03 -18.05
C ARG A 106 2.10 -3.69 -16.67
N LYS A 107 1.46 -3.09 -15.66
CA LYS A 107 1.38 -3.66 -14.31
C LYS A 107 0.58 -4.95 -14.29
N ILE A 108 -0.55 -5.01 -14.99
CA ILE A 108 -1.37 -6.22 -15.09
C ILE A 108 -0.58 -7.38 -15.70
N ARG A 109 0.11 -7.14 -16.83
CA ARG A 109 0.97 -8.15 -17.47
C ARG A 109 2.05 -8.64 -16.51
N ASN A 110 2.79 -7.73 -15.88
CA ASN A 110 3.85 -8.09 -14.93
C ASN A 110 3.35 -8.98 -13.77
N VAL A 111 2.20 -8.63 -13.17
CA VAL A 111 1.61 -9.40 -12.07
C VAL A 111 1.11 -10.76 -12.57
N SER A 112 0.54 -10.82 -13.78
CA SER A 112 0.04 -12.05 -14.40
C SER A 112 1.18 -13.00 -14.78
N ASP A 113 2.25 -12.48 -15.42
CA ASP A 113 3.43 -13.25 -15.83
C ASP A 113 4.16 -13.90 -14.64
N ARG A 114 4.05 -13.27 -13.46
CA ARG A 114 4.60 -13.79 -12.21
C ARG A 114 3.66 -14.76 -11.47
N GLY A 115 2.44 -14.97 -11.97
CA GLY A 115 1.44 -15.81 -11.32
C GLY A 115 0.94 -15.29 -9.97
N ILE A 116 1.14 -14.00 -9.67
CA ILE A 116 0.81 -13.40 -8.36
C ILE A 116 -0.71 -13.25 -8.19
N ALA A 117 -1.41 -12.81 -9.24
CA ALA A 117 -2.87 -12.65 -9.22
C ALA A 117 -3.49 -13.45 -10.38
N LYS A 118 -3.93 -14.67 -10.10
CA LYS A 118 -4.53 -15.56 -11.12
C LYS A 118 -5.76 -14.95 -11.78
N ASN A 119 -6.50 -14.11 -11.06
CA ASN A 119 -7.68 -13.43 -11.56
C ASN A 119 -7.36 -12.28 -12.53
N TRP A 120 -6.09 -11.89 -12.68
CA TRP A 120 -5.65 -10.89 -13.66
C TRP A 120 -5.30 -11.49 -15.02
N GLN A 121 -5.19 -12.83 -15.10
CA GLN A 121 -5.05 -13.52 -16.37
C GLN A 121 -6.30 -13.26 -17.22
N ASP A 122 -6.08 -12.75 -18.43
CA ASP A 122 -7.12 -12.34 -19.39
C ASP A 122 -8.05 -11.23 -18.89
N ALA A 123 -7.68 -10.55 -17.80
CA ALA A 123 -8.45 -9.44 -17.28
C ALA A 123 -8.32 -8.20 -18.18
N VAL A 124 -9.40 -7.44 -18.26
CA VAL A 124 -9.50 -6.21 -19.05
C VAL A 124 -9.70 -5.02 -18.12
N LEU A 125 -9.22 -3.86 -18.57
CA LEU A 125 -9.43 -2.59 -17.88
C LEU A 125 -10.71 -1.91 -18.38
N ASP A 126 -11.60 -1.57 -17.46
CA ASP A 126 -12.72 -0.66 -17.72
C ASP A 126 -12.23 0.77 -18.02
N ASN A 127 -13.17 1.68 -18.27
CA ASN A 127 -12.87 3.10 -18.44
C ASN A 127 -12.20 3.69 -17.19
N ALA A 128 -11.27 4.62 -17.41
CA ALA A 128 -10.60 5.31 -16.34
C ALA A 128 -11.60 6.21 -15.58
N ILE A 129 -11.55 6.15 -14.25
CA ILE A 129 -12.26 7.08 -13.39
C ILE A 129 -11.26 8.14 -12.94
N PRO A 130 -11.37 9.40 -13.40
CA PRO A 130 -10.47 10.46 -12.97
C PRO A 130 -10.69 10.75 -11.49
N LEU A 131 -9.59 10.83 -10.75
CA LEU A 131 -9.58 11.16 -9.33
C LEU A 131 -9.00 12.55 -9.14
N TYR A 132 -9.70 13.36 -8.35
CA TYR A 132 -9.40 14.76 -8.19
C TYR A 132 -8.77 15.06 -6.83
N ASP A 133 -7.98 16.10 -6.74
CA ASP A 133 -7.71 16.74 -5.45
C ASP A 133 -8.81 17.74 -5.10
N LEU A 134 -8.66 18.40 -3.95
CA LEU A 134 -9.58 19.46 -3.56
C LEU A 134 -9.52 20.63 -4.54
N SER A 135 -8.36 21.03 -5.07
CA SER A 135 -8.28 22.14 -6.04
C SER A 135 -9.08 21.88 -7.33
N GLY A 136 -9.39 20.61 -7.58
CA GLY A 136 -10.18 20.15 -8.71
C GLY A 136 -9.33 19.66 -9.87
N GLU A 137 -8.02 19.50 -9.66
CA GLU A 137 -7.09 18.92 -10.63
C GLU A 137 -7.13 17.41 -10.57
N VAL A 138 -6.95 16.76 -11.73
CA VAL A 138 -6.80 15.30 -11.79
C VAL A 138 -5.43 14.93 -11.25
N VAL A 139 -5.40 14.13 -10.19
CA VAL A 139 -4.16 13.69 -9.53
C VAL A 139 -3.89 12.20 -9.74
N ALA A 140 -4.91 11.44 -10.10
CA ALA A 140 -4.79 10.02 -10.40
C ALA A 140 -5.96 9.52 -11.28
N TYR A 141 -5.82 8.30 -11.78
CA TYR A 141 -6.84 7.56 -12.51
C TYR A 141 -7.03 6.20 -11.84
N LEU A 142 -8.26 5.90 -11.42
CA LEU A 142 -8.66 4.57 -10.96
C LEU A 142 -9.12 3.75 -12.17
N PHE A 143 -8.55 2.57 -12.34
CA PHE A 143 -8.95 1.60 -13.35
C PHE A 143 -9.57 0.38 -12.67
N PRO A 144 -10.89 0.19 -12.79
CA PRO A 144 -11.50 -1.08 -12.45
C PRO A 144 -10.98 -2.18 -13.40
N VAL A 145 -10.70 -3.34 -12.83
CA VAL A 145 -10.25 -4.52 -13.55
C VAL A 145 -11.41 -5.52 -13.56
N ARG A 146 -11.79 -5.98 -14.76
CA ARG A 146 -12.82 -7.00 -14.93
C ARG A 146 -12.24 -8.27 -15.50
N ARG A 147 -12.86 -9.40 -15.15
CA ARG A 147 -12.63 -10.69 -15.81
C ARG A 147 -13.97 -11.32 -16.10
N ASP A 148 -14.16 -11.80 -17.33
CA ASP A 148 -15.41 -12.43 -17.77
C ASP A 148 -16.66 -11.56 -17.53
N GLY A 149 -16.49 -10.23 -17.59
CA GLY A 149 -17.57 -9.26 -17.32
C GLY A 149 -17.82 -8.96 -15.84
N GLU A 150 -17.16 -9.65 -14.90
CA GLU A 150 -17.32 -9.45 -13.46
C GLU A 150 -16.21 -8.57 -12.86
N PRO A 151 -16.49 -7.80 -11.79
CA PRO A 151 -15.46 -7.07 -11.05
C PRO A 151 -14.43 -8.04 -10.48
N ALA A 152 -13.17 -7.88 -10.89
CA ALA A 152 -12.07 -8.73 -10.46
C ALA A 152 -11.16 -8.01 -9.47
N SER A 153 -10.84 -6.73 -9.72
CA SER A 153 -9.89 -5.97 -8.92
C SER A 153 -9.88 -4.47 -9.30
N SER A 154 -8.93 -3.68 -8.78
CA SER A 154 -8.68 -2.32 -9.26
C SER A 154 -7.22 -1.90 -9.14
N LEU A 155 -6.84 -0.84 -9.85
CA LEU A 155 -5.54 -0.19 -9.70
C LEU A 155 -5.65 1.32 -9.90
N THR A 156 -4.81 2.07 -9.20
CA THR A 156 -4.77 3.54 -9.25
C THR A 156 -3.42 4.00 -9.75
N VAL A 157 -3.44 4.82 -10.80
CA VAL A 157 -2.24 5.35 -11.47
C VAL A 157 -2.21 6.86 -11.28
N VAL A 158 -1.07 7.41 -10.86
CA VAL A 158 -0.87 8.85 -10.72
C VAL A 158 -0.99 9.57 -12.06
N ALA A 159 -1.58 10.77 -12.06
CA ALA A 159 -1.69 11.62 -13.23
C ALA A 159 -0.41 12.46 -13.48
N LEU A 160 0.75 11.91 -13.13
CA LEU A 160 2.07 12.52 -13.29
C LEU A 160 3.03 11.51 -13.94
N ASN A 161 3.90 12.00 -14.82
CA ASN A 161 4.88 11.15 -15.50
C ASN A 161 6.01 10.73 -14.55
N LEU A 162 5.74 9.68 -13.76
CA LEU A 162 6.68 9.06 -12.84
C LEU A 162 7.23 7.74 -13.41
N PRO A 163 8.47 7.33 -13.08
CA PRO A 163 9.02 6.04 -13.51
C PRO A 163 8.17 4.82 -13.09
N ASN A 164 7.55 4.90 -11.92
CA ASN A 164 6.60 3.90 -11.41
C ASN A 164 5.27 4.61 -11.07
N PRO A 165 4.35 4.75 -12.04
CA PRO A 165 3.18 5.59 -11.87
C PRO A 165 2.01 4.88 -11.16
N VAL A 166 2.08 3.56 -10.93
CA VAL A 166 1.03 2.84 -10.20
C VAL A 166 1.19 3.09 -8.69
N LEU A 167 0.20 3.76 -8.09
CA LEU A 167 0.20 4.14 -6.67
C LEU A 167 -0.27 2.99 -5.79
N GLU A 168 -1.35 2.33 -6.19
CA GLU A 168 -1.97 1.23 -5.44
C GLU A 168 -2.72 0.29 -6.37
N PHE A 169 -2.91 -0.94 -5.91
CA PHE A 169 -3.73 -1.92 -6.59
C PHE A 169 -4.30 -2.92 -5.59
N ALA A 170 -5.51 -3.39 -5.86
CA ALA A 170 -6.10 -4.54 -5.21
C ALA A 170 -6.04 -5.70 -6.19
N THR A 171 -5.69 -6.88 -5.71
CA THR A 171 -5.72 -8.11 -6.52
C THR A 171 -7.07 -8.78 -6.48
N GLU A 172 -8.02 -8.32 -5.67
CA GLU A 172 -9.37 -8.90 -5.57
C GLU A 172 -10.38 -7.84 -5.17
N GLY A 173 -11.66 -8.12 -5.40
CA GLY A 173 -12.79 -7.28 -4.99
C GLY A 173 -13.15 -6.19 -6.00
N PRO A 174 -14.28 -5.50 -5.77
CA PRO A 174 -14.70 -4.38 -6.61
C PRO A 174 -13.80 -3.17 -6.40
N ALA A 175 -13.83 -2.24 -7.36
CA ALA A 175 -13.16 -0.96 -7.20
C ALA A 175 -13.78 -0.17 -6.02
N PRO A 176 -12.97 0.59 -5.24
CA PRO A 176 -13.41 1.25 -4.01
C PRO A 176 -14.50 2.32 -4.21
N LEU A 177 -14.75 2.74 -5.46
CA LEU A 177 -15.76 3.74 -5.80
C LEU A 177 -17.03 3.14 -6.44
N ASP A 178 -17.08 1.83 -6.65
CA ASP A 178 -18.18 1.17 -7.34
C ASP A 178 -19.50 1.31 -6.55
N GLY A 179 -20.53 1.89 -7.18
CA GLY A 179 -21.84 2.15 -6.58
C GLY A 179 -21.85 3.09 -5.36
N MET A 180 -20.73 3.78 -5.06
CA MET A 180 -20.61 4.61 -3.87
C MET A 180 -21.51 5.86 -3.91
N PRO A 181 -21.60 6.64 -5.01
CA PRO A 181 -22.50 7.79 -5.08
C PRO A 181 -23.96 7.44 -4.77
N GLU A 182 -24.47 6.34 -5.33
CA GLU A 182 -25.84 5.85 -5.10
C GLU A 182 -26.05 5.43 -3.64
N THR A 183 -25.06 4.75 -3.07
CA THR A 183 -25.10 4.31 -1.67
C THR A 183 -25.14 5.50 -0.72
N LEU A 184 -24.30 6.51 -0.93
CA LEU A 184 -24.29 7.74 -0.13
C LEU A 184 -25.60 8.52 -0.29
N ARG A 185 -26.14 8.60 -1.51
CA ARG A 185 -27.44 9.24 -1.78
C ARG A 185 -28.59 8.54 -1.02
N ARG A 186 -28.61 7.20 -0.97
CA ARG A 186 -29.59 6.43 -0.18
C ARG A 186 -29.45 6.64 1.33
N GLN A 187 -28.25 6.99 1.79
CA GLN A 187 -27.98 7.37 3.18
C GLN A 187 -28.34 8.83 3.49
N GLY A 188 -28.90 9.57 2.54
CA GLY A 188 -29.29 10.97 2.71
C GLY A 188 -28.14 11.96 2.56
N MET A 189 -26.96 11.53 2.08
CA MET A 189 -25.84 12.43 1.82
C MET A 189 -26.05 13.15 0.49
N ALA A 190 -25.97 14.48 0.51
CA ALA A 190 -25.98 15.30 -0.68
C ALA A 190 -24.55 15.56 -1.15
N LEU A 191 -24.12 14.87 -2.21
CA LEU A 191 -22.80 15.04 -2.80
C LEU A 191 -22.76 16.31 -3.66
N ARG A 192 -21.67 17.09 -3.54
CA ARG A 192 -21.50 18.32 -4.31
C ARG A 192 -21.22 18.06 -5.79
N ALA A 193 -20.41 17.04 -6.07
CA ALA A 193 -19.99 16.63 -7.40
C ALA A 193 -19.79 15.09 -7.41
N PRO A 194 -20.88 14.29 -7.51
CA PRO A 194 -20.79 12.82 -7.45
C PRO A 194 -19.89 12.20 -8.55
N GLU A 195 -19.66 12.92 -9.64
CA GLU A 195 -18.78 12.54 -10.75
C GLU A 195 -17.31 12.91 -10.53
N ARG A 196 -16.98 13.56 -9.41
CA ARG A 196 -15.62 14.02 -9.06
C ARG A 196 -15.15 13.41 -7.75
N PRO A 197 -14.89 12.09 -7.70
CA PRO A 197 -14.32 11.47 -6.52
C PRO A 197 -12.93 12.07 -6.23
N LEU A 198 -12.63 12.21 -4.95
CA LEU A 198 -11.38 12.75 -4.48
C LEU A 198 -10.38 11.62 -4.19
N TYR A 199 -9.09 11.90 -4.42
CA TYR A 199 -7.97 11.08 -3.98
C TYR A 199 -7.02 11.91 -3.12
N LEU A 200 -7.02 11.61 -1.83
CA LEU A 200 -6.28 12.35 -0.81
C LEU A 200 -5.00 11.61 -0.35
N GLY A 201 -4.61 10.57 -1.08
CA GLY A 201 -3.49 9.68 -0.75
C GLY A 201 -3.88 8.22 -0.81
N LEU A 202 -2.96 7.34 -0.42
CA LEU A 202 -3.14 5.88 -0.44
C LEU A 202 -4.40 5.48 0.35
N LEU A 203 -5.31 4.75 -0.29
CA LEU A 203 -6.65 4.37 0.21
C LEU A 203 -7.53 5.57 0.65
N GLY A 204 -7.09 6.80 0.38
CA GLY A 204 -7.68 8.05 0.81
C GLY A 204 -8.76 8.55 -0.15
N TYR A 205 -9.69 7.67 -0.56
CA TYR A 205 -10.82 8.03 -1.39
C TYR A 205 -11.84 8.86 -0.60
N ALA A 206 -12.42 9.87 -1.25
CA ALA A 206 -13.41 10.73 -0.61
C ALA A 206 -14.40 11.33 -1.62
N TYR A 207 -15.48 11.91 -1.10
CA TYR A 207 -16.37 12.79 -1.87
C TYR A 207 -16.58 14.11 -1.14
N GLU A 208 -16.80 15.18 -1.90
CA GLU A 208 -17.33 16.41 -1.32
C GLU A 208 -18.83 16.29 -1.07
N VAL A 209 -19.25 16.74 0.09
CA VAL A 209 -20.66 16.89 0.47
C VAL A 209 -21.03 18.36 0.54
N ILE A 210 -22.32 18.68 0.38
CA ILE A 210 -22.80 20.06 0.56
C ILE A 210 -22.53 20.48 2.02
N ALA A 211 -21.82 21.59 2.18
CA ALA A 211 -21.43 22.12 3.48
C ALA A 211 -22.44 23.17 3.97
N ASP A 212 -22.78 23.13 5.26
CA ASP A 212 -23.64 24.14 5.90
C ASP A 212 -22.87 25.43 6.25
N LYS A 213 -21.54 25.34 6.32
CA LYS A 213 -20.65 26.41 6.75
C LYS A 213 -20.06 27.14 5.53
N ALA A 214 -20.25 28.45 5.48
CA ALA A 214 -19.61 29.29 4.47
C ALA A 214 -18.07 29.17 4.52
N ARG A 215 -17.42 29.26 3.36
CA ARG A 215 -15.94 29.24 3.19
C ARG A 215 -15.24 27.96 3.65
N THR A 216 -15.97 26.86 3.81
CA THR A 216 -15.41 25.54 4.07
C THR A 216 -15.91 24.55 3.05
N ARG A 217 -15.11 23.54 2.76
CA ARG A 217 -15.50 22.38 1.96
C ARG A 217 -15.58 21.19 2.88
N ARG A 218 -16.72 20.53 2.88
CA ARG A 218 -16.93 19.34 3.69
C ARG A 218 -16.65 18.10 2.86
N VAL A 219 -15.79 17.23 3.39
CA VAL A 219 -15.27 16.05 2.70
C VAL A 219 -15.62 14.82 3.52
N LEU A 220 -16.24 13.82 2.88
CA LEU A 220 -16.48 12.51 3.46
C LEU A 220 -15.38 11.55 3.01
N ARG A 221 -14.55 11.08 3.95
CA ARG A 221 -13.55 10.04 3.71
C ARG A 221 -14.24 8.68 3.67
N LEU A 222 -13.98 7.88 2.63
CA LEU A 222 -14.65 6.59 2.43
C LEU A 222 -14.08 5.47 3.29
N LEU A 223 -12.80 5.59 3.68
CA LEU A 223 -12.13 4.55 4.47
C LEU A 223 -12.73 4.38 5.86
N ASP A 224 -13.05 5.49 6.54
CA ASP A 224 -13.49 5.52 7.93
C ASP A 224 -14.84 6.24 8.13
N GLY A 225 -15.42 6.79 7.05
CA GLY A 225 -16.66 7.57 7.11
C GLY A 225 -16.50 8.94 7.79
N GLN A 226 -15.27 9.40 8.01
CA GLN A 226 -15.02 10.66 8.71
C GLN A 226 -15.39 11.87 7.83
N MET A 227 -16.10 12.83 8.43
CA MET A 227 -16.33 14.16 7.85
C MET A 227 -15.19 15.12 8.23
N LEU A 228 -14.61 15.78 7.24
CA LEU A 228 -13.58 16.80 7.41
C LEU A 228 -14.08 18.14 6.86
N ASP A 229 -13.97 19.21 7.65
CA ASP A 229 -14.19 20.57 7.18
C ASP A 229 -12.82 21.16 6.79
N VAL A 230 -12.59 21.42 5.50
CA VAL A 230 -11.34 22.00 4.97
C VAL A 230 -11.57 23.47 4.61
N PRO A 231 -10.73 24.42 5.09
CA PRO A 231 -10.81 25.81 4.68
C PRO A 231 -10.72 25.95 3.16
N GLU A 232 -11.57 26.79 2.56
CA GLU A 232 -11.57 26.97 1.10
C GLU A 232 -10.22 27.49 0.57
N THR A 233 -9.48 28.25 1.36
CA THR A 233 -8.13 28.71 1.03
C THR A 233 -7.13 27.58 0.90
N GLU A 234 -7.20 26.56 1.76
CA GLU A 234 -6.33 25.37 1.69
C GLU A 234 -6.76 24.46 0.54
N ALA A 235 -8.06 24.27 0.38
CA ALA A 235 -8.63 23.43 -0.67
C ALA A 235 -8.39 23.95 -2.10
N ARG A 236 -7.92 25.19 -2.26
CA ARG A 236 -7.53 25.79 -3.55
C ARG A 236 -6.08 25.50 -3.94
N ILE A 237 -5.27 24.99 -3.02
CA ILE A 237 -3.87 24.66 -3.28
C ILE A 237 -3.81 23.27 -3.91
N PRO A 238 -3.33 23.12 -5.16
CA PRO A 238 -3.22 21.81 -5.80
C PRO A 238 -2.29 20.88 -5.04
N LEU A 239 -2.66 19.60 -4.94
CA LEU A 239 -1.89 18.59 -4.22
C LEU A 239 -0.46 18.47 -4.76
N ARG A 240 -0.28 18.64 -6.08
CA ARG A 240 1.04 18.63 -6.72
C ARG A 240 1.99 19.72 -6.21
N GLN A 241 1.49 20.84 -5.70
CA GLN A 241 2.32 21.89 -5.09
C GLN A 241 2.84 21.49 -3.70
N HIS A 242 2.18 20.54 -3.04
CA HIS A 242 2.63 19.96 -1.79
C HIS A 242 3.66 18.83 -2.00
N ILE A 243 3.78 18.30 -3.22
CA ILE A 243 4.80 17.30 -3.56
C ILE A 243 6.13 18.03 -3.78
N ARG A 244 6.92 18.16 -2.70
CA ARG A 244 8.31 18.61 -2.79
C ARG A 244 9.18 17.41 -3.14
N LEU A 245 9.66 17.34 -4.37
CA LEU A 245 10.59 16.29 -4.81
C LEU A 245 11.86 16.22 -3.96
N SER A 246 12.28 17.35 -3.39
CA SER A 246 13.43 17.45 -2.48
C SER A 246 13.31 16.55 -1.25
N ASP A 247 12.09 16.27 -0.78
CA ASP A 247 11.83 15.42 0.40
C ASP A 247 11.78 13.92 0.04
N VAL A 248 11.50 13.59 -1.23
CA VAL A 248 11.48 12.20 -1.73
C VAL A 248 12.90 11.68 -1.97
N GLN A 249 13.85 12.58 -2.24
CA GLN A 249 15.19 12.20 -2.69
C GLN A 249 16.26 12.27 -1.58
N SER A 250 16.00 12.98 -0.48
CA SER A 250 16.99 13.22 0.58
C SER A 250 17.06 12.15 1.68
N GLN A 251 16.19 11.12 1.71
CA GLN A 251 16.10 10.20 2.85
C GLN A 251 16.17 8.70 2.56
N SER A 252 16.64 8.27 1.39
CA SER A 252 17.06 6.86 1.23
C SER A 252 18.27 6.71 0.31
N ALA A 253 19.42 7.12 0.85
CA ALA A 253 20.67 6.39 0.63
C ALA A 253 20.77 5.19 1.58
N ALA A 254 19.65 4.51 1.88
CA ALA A 254 19.76 3.12 2.27
C ALA A 254 20.39 2.39 1.06
N PRO A 255 21.38 1.51 1.26
CA PRO A 255 22.11 0.93 0.15
C PRO A 255 21.13 0.27 -0.82
N GLN A 256 21.26 0.59 -2.12
CA GLN A 256 20.51 -0.04 -3.21
C GLN A 256 20.71 -1.58 -3.30
N ALA A 257 21.34 -2.20 -2.30
CA ALA A 257 21.52 -3.64 -2.14
C ALA A 257 20.20 -4.43 -2.17
N TYR A 258 19.08 -3.84 -1.72
CA TYR A 258 17.76 -4.50 -1.79
C TYR A 258 17.22 -4.66 -3.20
N ARG A 259 17.75 -3.89 -4.18
CA ARG A 259 17.38 -4.00 -5.60
C ARG A 259 17.84 -5.31 -6.24
N PHE A 260 18.72 -6.06 -5.58
CA PHE A 260 19.33 -7.28 -6.10
C PHE A 260 18.94 -8.56 -5.35
N ILE A 261 17.97 -8.51 -4.41
CA ILE A 261 17.47 -9.75 -3.79
C ILE A 261 16.33 -10.29 -4.66
N PRO A 262 16.53 -11.41 -5.39
CA PRO A 262 15.47 -11.98 -6.21
C PRO A 262 14.28 -12.38 -5.33
N GLY A 263 13.07 -11.94 -5.69
CA GLY A 263 11.84 -12.23 -4.95
C GLY A 263 11.41 -11.17 -3.94
N VAL A 264 12.22 -10.14 -3.67
CA VAL A 264 11.82 -9.01 -2.79
C VAL A 264 11.41 -7.80 -3.64
N PRO A 265 10.15 -7.32 -3.56
CA PRO A 265 9.74 -6.15 -4.34
C PRO A 265 10.49 -4.88 -3.90
N ASP A 266 10.74 -3.96 -4.84
CA ASP A 266 11.36 -2.65 -4.54
C ASP A 266 10.33 -1.75 -3.87
N TRP A 267 10.51 -1.44 -2.58
CA TRP A 267 9.55 -0.67 -1.79
C TRP A 267 9.94 0.80 -1.59
N ASN A 268 11.04 1.28 -2.18
CA ASN A 268 11.36 2.72 -2.21
C ASN A 268 10.29 3.53 -2.97
N GLN A 269 9.43 2.87 -3.75
CA GLN A 269 8.30 3.46 -4.45
C GLN A 269 7.07 3.80 -3.56
N PHE A 270 7.05 3.36 -2.29
CA PHE A 270 5.91 3.57 -1.36
C PHE A 270 6.18 4.61 -0.27
N TRP A 271 7.29 5.35 -0.39
CA TRP A 271 7.58 6.52 0.42
C TRP A 271 6.76 7.71 -0.11
N GLY A 272 5.67 8.07 0.59
CA GLY A 272 4.73 9.10 0.14
C GLY A 272 4.28 10.07 1.22
N SER A 273 4.48 11.37 0.95
CA SER A 273 3.90 12.64 1.48
C SER A 273 3.69 12.90 2.98
N TYR A 274 3.70 11.90 3.88
CA TYR A 274 3.45 12.11 5.32
C TYR A 274 4.60 11.65 6.24
N GLY A 275 5.78 11.33 5.68
CA GLY A 275 6.96 10.99 6.49
C GLY A 275 6.85 9.65 7.25
N CYS A 276 5.97 8.74 6.84
CA CYS A 276 5.92 7.37 7.34
C CYS A 276 5.83 6.36 6.19
N TRP A 277 6.26 5.11 6.43
CA TRP A 277 5.96 4.04 5.48
C TRP A 277 4.45 3.89 5.40
N SER A 278 3.92 3.88 4.19
CA SER A 278 2.57 3.36 3.99
C SER A 278 2.54 1.89 4.46
N GLY A 279 1.96 1.65 5.65
CA GLY A 279 1.84 0.32 6.25
C GLY A 279 2.94 -0.12 7.24
N CYS A 280 3.53 0.79 8.04
CA CYS A 280 4.64 0.55 9.00
C CYS A 280 4.59 -0.68 9.95
N SER A 281 3.54 -1.51 10.01
CA SER A 281 3.61 -2.74 10.80
C SER A 281 2.95 -3.94 10.12
N PRO A 282 1.70 -3.87 9.62
CA PRO A 282 1.08 -5.05 9.03
C PRO A 282 1.77 -5.48 7.73
N THR A 283 2.13 -4.51 6.88
CA THR A 283 2.77 -4.76 5.59
C THR A 283 4.22 -5.24 5.76
N ALA A 284 4.96 -4.66 6.72
CA ALA A 284 6.31 -5.12 7.04
C ALA A 284 6.30 -6.57 7.60
N VAL A 285 5.32 -6.91 8.43
CA VAL A 285 5.17 -8.27 9.00
C VAL A 285 4.79 -9.28 7.91
N ILE A 286 3.80 -8.98 7.07
CA ILE A 286 3.38 -9.87 5.97
C ILE A 286 4.53 -10.09 4.97
N ASN A 287 5.35 -9.07 4.71
CA ASN A 287 6.50 -9.18 3.82
C ASN A 287 7.64 -10.03 4.41
N ALA A 288 7.91 -9.91 5.71
CA ALA A 288 8.84 -10.81 6.39
C ALA A 288 8.35 -12.26 6.29
N MET A 289 7.06 -12.50 6.53
CA MET A 289 6.47 -13.83 6.45
C MET A 289 6.54 -14.43 5.03
N GLY A 290 6.21 -13.66 4.00
CA GLY A 290 6.25 -14.13 2.60
C GLY A 290 7.66 -14.44 2.09
N TYR A 291 8.67 -13.67 2.53
CA TYR A 291 10.07 -13.96 2.19
C TYR A 291 10.51 -15.31 2.76
N TRP A 292 10.23 -15.58 4.03
CA TRP A 292 10.63 -16.83 4.70
C TRP A 292 9.92 -18.06 4.13
N ASP A 293 8.65 -17.90 3.74
CA ASP A 293 7.88 -18.94 3.05
C ASP A 293 8.51 -19.32 1.70
N SER A 294 8.89 -18.32 0.89
CA SER A 294 9.47 -18.53 -0.44
C SER A 294 10.89 -19.15 -0.45
N GLN A 295 11.63 -19.01 0.65
CA GLN A 295 13.00 -19.54 0.79
C GLN A 295 13.03 -20.95 1.41
N GLY A 296 11.87 -21.59 1.60
CA GLY A 296 11.79 -22.96 2.12
C GLY A 296 12.21 -23.08 3.59
N GLY A 297 12.18 -21.99 4.36
CA GLY A 297 12.60 -21.93 5.76
C GLY A 297 11.73 -22.73 6.74
N VAL A 298 10.66 -23.37 6.24
CA VAL A 298 9.85 -24.32 7.01
C VAL A 298 9.88 -25.68 6.32
N ARG A 299 11.05 -26.32 6.32
CA ARG A 299 11.17 -27.77 6.12
C ARG A 299 11.74 -28.39 7.39
N GLU A 300 10.83 -28.93 8.20
CA GLU A 300 11.01 -30.12 9.04
C GLU A 300 12.43 -30.36 9.59
N VAL A 301 12.68 -29.95 10.83
CA VAL A 301 13.73 -30.55 11.66
C VAL A 301 13.20 -31.91 12.15
N HIS A 302 13.29 -32.92 11.29
CA HIS A 302 13.19 -34.32 11.70
C HIS A 302 14.62 -34.86 11.87
N ALA A 303 15.14 -34.87 13.11
CA ALA A 303 16.03 -35.90 13.64
C ALA A 303 16.50 -35.57 15.06
N LEU A 304 15.74 -36.01 16.08
CA LEU A 304 16.33 -36.56 17.30
C LEU A 304 15.51 -37.80 17.68
N ARG A 305 15.86 -38.92 17.04
CA ARG A 305 15.57 -40.26 17.56
C ARG A 305 16.78 -40.68 18.42
N ASN A 306 16.45 -41.17 19.61
CA ASN A 306 17.22 -42.08 20.46
C ASN A 306 18.22 -41.47 21.47
N CYS A 307 17.72 -41.31 22.70
CA CYS A 307 18.35 -41.84 23.92
C CYS A 307 17.23 -42.45 24.79
N HIS A 308 17.37 -43.76 25.10
CA HIS A 308 16.81 -44.63 26.16
C HIS A 308 15.58 -44.16 26.99
N SER A 309 14.57 -44.97 27.35
CA SER A 309 14.51 -46.42 27.67
C SER A 309 13.04 -46.89 27.88
N ASP A 310 12.77 -48.14 27.48
CA ASP A 310 11.89 -49.17 28.07
C ASP A 310 10.37 -48.95 28.30
N PHE A 311 9.51 -49.64 27.52
CA PHE A 311 8.78 -50.88 27.89
C PHE A 311 7.62 -51.15 26.88
N ILE A 312 7.73 -52.28 26.18
CA ILE A 312 6.73 -53.09 25.44
C ILE A 312 5.73 -53.67 26.48
N PRO A 313 4.48 -54.15 26.23
CA PRO A 313 3.57 -54.06 25.05
C PRO A 313 2.02 -54.34 25.25
N TRP A 314 1.34 -54.47 24.08
CA TRP A 314 0.25 -55.40 23.69
C TRP A 314 -1.23 -55.03 23.98
N GLN A 315 -1.96 -54.92 22.85
CA GLN A 315 -3.39 -55.22 22.56
C GLN A 315 -4.50 -54.57 23.40
N ALA A 316 -5.64 -54.12 22.87
CA ALA A 316 -6.36 -54.43 21.63
C ALA A 316 -7.00 -53.17 21.01
#